data_AF-A0A7Z0VQU6-F1
#
_entry.id   AF-A0A7Z0VQU6-F1
#
_cell.length_a   1.000
_cell.length_b   1.000
_cell.length_c   1.000
_cell.angle_alpha   90.00
_cell.angle_beta   90.00
_cell.angle_gamma   90.00
#
_symmetry.space_group_name_H-M   'P 1'
#
loop_
_entity.id
_entity.type
_entity.pdbx_description
1 polymer ?
#
loop_
_entity_poly.entity_id
_entity_poly.type
_entity_poly.pdbx_seq_one_letter_code
_entity_poly.pdbx_strand_id
1 'polypeptide(L)'
;MDGVRVQKNSFETSLFVVHLPKSMCKEIPDFYTSEVDGREVKRPRLVARDYEAAKQYLEESMRWIAENFIPGGIDAVAGGDMNFDESTPHIQFQADTFSPKPEDPDKLRCRPGIAYNTDTSVRYTSGPKKGKQISGNQKFIDAQRGLREHMHALGYPVELEVSERHDESLNLDRYTEQQDRERDLAKREDDVEVKKRSVQRDMDATEHDREQAAKELEEAKAANEKAQGVLQHAEEQARAVAERVLKEAREKAEQEAEQIRSDARKGAEQELGLAEAQADELLERAEETARSKASEITAAARSEAETITRQADEARKQAERDAETIRSEAQDEAEREAETIRSEATRDAENTRSEARSDATDIRDAARSEAEQVARDRAALDSEREAFDVEKRAFTESLEARRAAAEEEAKIIIEEAVESLQDISNVDQDFLQIELDRDPEMKQRYRETVIDRTQRESAAARRRAQERIKQRRQQQRQRDRDGGMEL
;
A
#
# COMPACT_ATOMS: atom_id res chain seq x y z
N MET A 1 -41.94 -34.75 -30.79
CA MET A 1 -41.23 -33.49 -30.52
C MET A 1 -39.78 -33.73 -30.84
N ASP A 2 -39.32 -33.31 -32.01
CA ASP A 2 -37.92 -33.44 -32.39
C ASP A 2 -37.10 -32.48 -31.54
N GLY A 3 -36.28 -33.04 -30.66
CA GLY A 3 -35.42 -32.28 -29.75
C GLY A 3 -34.42 -31.46 -30.55
N VAL A 4 -34.64 -30.15 -30.62
CA VAL A 4 -33.69 -29.19 -31.16
C VAL A 4 -32.43 -29.28 -30.28
N ARG A 5 -31.31 -29.74 -30.85
CA ARG A 5 -30.00 -29.70 -30.20
C ARG A 5 -29.67 -28.24 -29.85
N VAL A 6 -29.75 -27.89 -28.57
CA VAL A 6 -29.22 -26.64 -28.03
C VAL A 6 -27.71 -26.65 -28.32
N GLN A 7 -27.22 -25.66 -29.07
CA GLN A 7 -25.80 -25.54 -29.37
C GLN A 7 -25.03 -25.23 -28.08
N LYS A 8 -23.81 -25.78 -27.93
CA LYS A 8 -22.97 -25.66 -26.72
C LYS A 8 -22.69 -24.22 -26.25
N ASN A 9 -22.91 -23.22 -27.12
CA ASN A 9 -22.72 -21.78 -26.85
C ASN A 9 -24.04 -20.98 -26.94
N SER A 10 -25.19 -21.65 -26.79
CA SER A 10 -26.51 -21.03 -26.72
C SER A 10 -26.87 -20.79 -25.27
N PHE A 11 -26.99 -19.54 -24.87
CA PHE A 11 -27.51 -19.13 -23.55
C PHE A 11 -28.62 -18.11 -23.75
N GLU A 12 -29.66 -18.22 -22.93
CA GLU A 12 -30.90 -17.46 -23.10
C GLU A 12 -30.85 -16.12 -22.39
N THR A 13 -30.14 -16.03 -21.26
CA THR A 13 -30.05 -14.84 -20.43
C THR A 13 -28.61 -14.46 -20.13
N SER A 14 -28.40 -13.17 -19.85
CA SER A 14 -27.12 -12.60 -19.43
C SER A 14 -27.32 -11.63 -18.29
N LEU A 15 -26.37 -11.64 -17.36
CA LEU A 15 -26.34 -10.77 -16.19
C LEU A 15 -25.31 -9.68 -16.42
N PHE A 16 -25.76 -8.43 -16.29
CA PHE A 16 -24.92 -7.25 -16.43
C PHE A 16 -24.74 -6.60 -15.06
N VAL A 17 -23.53 -6.10 -14.81
CA VAL A 17 -23.21 -5.34 -13.60
C VAL A 17 -22.54 -4.05 -14.03
N VAL A 18 -23.07 -2.92 -13.59
CA VAL A 18 -22.47 -1.59 -13.81
C VAL A 18 -22.27 -0.92 -12.47
N HIS A 19 -21.01 -0.67 -12.12
CA HIS A 19 -20.64 0.06 -10.91
C HIS A 19 -20.77 1.57 -11.10
N LEU A 20 -21.17 2.24 -10.02
CA LEU A 20 -21.10 3.69 -9.92
C LEU A 20 -19.63 4.14 -9.91
N PRO A 21 -19.24 5.19 -10.65
CA PRO A 21 -17.89 5.71 -10.64
C PRO A 21 -17.46 6.12 -9.23
N LYS A 22 -16.23 5.78 -8.83
CA LYS A 22 -15.69 6.14 -7.49
C LYS A 22 -15.73 7.64 -7.22
N SER A 23 -15.59 8.47 -8.26
CA SER A 23 -15.71 9.94 -8.22
C SER A 23 -17.09 10.43 -7.75
N MET A 24 -18.15 9.64 -8.00
CA MET A 24 -19.51 9.90 -7.53
C MET A 24 -19.79 9.31 -6.14
N CYS A 25 -18.81 8.63 -5.54
CA CYS A 25 -18.91 8.00 -4.23
C CYS A 25 -18.16 8.78 -3.14
N LYS A 26 -18.63 8.63 -1.90
CA LYS A 26 -17.91 8.93 -0.67
C LYS A 26 -17.45 7.60 -0.08
N GLU A 27 -16.16 7.50 0.20
CA GLU A 27 -15.59 6.34 0.87
C GLU A 27 -15.78 6.45 2.38
N ILE A 28 -16.29 5.37 2.97
CA ILE A 28 -16.34 5.17 4.41
C ILE A 28 -15.26 4.12 4.72
N PRO A 29 -14.12 4.53 5.29
CA PRO A 29 -13.05 3.60 5.63
C PRO A 29 -13.52 2.61 6.70
N ASP A 30 -12.88 1.45 6.74
CA ASP A 30 -13.05 0.45 7.80
C ASP A 30 -14.49 0.00 8.10
N PHE A 31 -15.37 0.00 7.09
CA PHE A 31 -16.78 -0.33 7.29
C PHE A 31 -17.02 -1.83 7.45
N TYR A 32 -16.42 -2.65 6.59
CA TYR A 32 -16.55 -4.10 6.66
C TYR A 32 -15.32 -4.70 7.32
N THR A 33 -15.52 -5.39 8.44
CA THR A 33 -14.46 -6.16 9.10
C THR A 33 -14.62 -7.63 8.76
N SER A 34 -13.54 -8.24 8.28
CA SER A 34 -13.46 -9.68 8.01
C SER A 34 -12.11 -10.23 8.48
N GLU A 35 -12.05 -11.50 8.82
CA GLU A 35 -10.80 -12.18 9.11
C GLU A 35 -10.39 -13.01 7.89
N VAL A 36 -9.20 -12.76 7.35
CA VAL A 36 -8.62 -13.52 6.23
C VAL A 36 -7.25 -13.99 6.68
N ASP A 37 -7.01 -15.31 6.65
CA ASP A 37 -5.76 -15.94 7.07
C ASP A 37 -5.29 -15.53 8.48
N GLY A 38 -6.22 -15.38 9.42
CA GLY A 38 -5.94 -14.99 10.81
C GLY A 38 -5.62 -13.50 10.99
N ARG A 39 -5.78 -12.68 9.95
CA ARG A 39 -5.58 -11.22 9.99
C ARG A 39 -6.91 -10.48 9.86
N GLU A 40 -7.09 -9.46 10.68
CA GLU A 40 -8.22 -8.54 10.56
C GLU A 40 -8.04 -7.68 9.29
N VAL A 41 -8.90 -7.91 8.30
CA VAL A 41 -8.98 -7.14 7.07
C VAL A 41 -10.19 -6.21 7.17
N LYS A 42 -9.91 -4.92 7.07
CA LYS A 42 -10.92 -3.86 7.04
C LYS A 42 -11.09 -3.37 5.60
N ARG A 43 -12.32 -3.43 5.08
CA ARG A 43 -12.67 -3.03 3.73
C ARG A 43 -13.55 -1.77 3.75
N PRO A 44 -13.26 -0.79 2.88
CA PRO A 44 -14.07 0.42 2.80
C PRO A 44 -15.44 0.12 2.18
N ARG A 45 -16.40 0.99 2.48
CA ARG A 45 -17.70 1.03 1.81
C ARG A 45 -17.83 2.31 1.02
N LEU A 46 -18.15 2.20 -0.26
CA LEU A 46 -18.50 3.34 -1.09
C LEU A 46 -19.99 3.62 -0.96
N VAL A 47 -20.33 4.88 -0.73
CA VAL A 47 -21.73 5.35 -0.66
C VAL A 47 -21.90 6.46 -1.68
N ALA A 48 -23.01 6.48 -2.42
CA ALA A 48 -23.28 7.54 -3.39
C ALA A 48 -23.26 8.93 -2.70
N ARG A 49 -22.55 9.90 -3.28
CA ARG A 49 -22.54 11.29 -2.79
C ARG A 49 -23.90 11.94 -2.94
N ASP A 50 -24.53 11.70 -4.09
CA ASP A 50 -25.87 12.12 -4.44
C ASP A 50 -26.63 10.88 -4.92
N TYR A 51 -27.68 10.53 -4.18
CA TYR A 51 -28.45 9.32 -4.41
C TYR A 51 -29.27 9.39 -5.70
N GLU A 52 -29.82 10.56 -6.05
CA GLU A 52 -30.65 10.70 -7.25
C GLU A 52 -29.77 10.76 -8.51
N ALA A 53 -28.63 11.46 -8.45
CA ALA A 53 -27.66 11.44 -9.54
C ALA A 53 -27.10 10.02 -9.78
N ALA A 54 -26.88 9.24 -8.72
CA ALA A 54 -26.43 7.86 -8.85
C ALA A 54 -27.47 6.95 -9.52
N LYS A 55 -28.76 7.09 -9.16
CA LYS A 55 -29.84 6.37 -9.84
C LYS A 55 -29.91 6.69 -11.33
N GLN A 56 -29.85 7.99 -11.66
CA GLN A 56 -29.89 8.43 -13.05
C GLN A 56 -28.71 7.87 -13.85
N TYR A 57 -27.50 7.88 -13.28
CA TYR A 57 -26.33 7.27 -13.91
C TYR A 57 -26.55 5.78 -14.19
N LEU A 58 -27.05 5.02 -13.22
CA LEU A 58 -27.24 3.58 -13.34
C LEU A 58 -28.37 3.22 -14.33
N GLU A 59 -29.48 3.96 -14.29
CA GLU A 59 -30.59 3.78 -15.24
C GLU A 59 -30.15 4.09 -16.67
N GLU A 60 -29.45 5.21 -16.87
CA GLU A 60 -28.96 5.62 -18.19
C GLU A 60 -27.93 4.64 -18.75
N SER A 61 -27.05 4.13 -17.89
CA SER A 61 -26.09 3.09 -18.27
C SER A 61 -26.79 1.81 -18.73
N MET A 62 -27.81 1.36 -17.99
CA MET A 62 -28.59 0.18 -18.34
C MET A 62 -29.35 0.38 -19.65
N ARG A 63 -30.01 1.54 -19.82
CA ARG A 63 -30.75 1.89 -21.04
C ARG A 63 -29.82 1.90 -22.25
N TRP A 64 -28.65 2.53 -22.14
CA TRP A 64 -27.68 2.56 -23.23
C TRP A 64 -27.19 1.15 -23.60
N ILE A 65 -26.84 0.32 -22.60
CA ILE A 65 -26.42 -1.07 -22.85
C ILE A 65 -27.54 -1.86 -23.52
N ALA A 66 -28.78 -1.70 -23.05
CA ALA A 66 -29.93 -2.38 -23.63
C ALA A 66 -30.13 -2.01 -25.10
N GLU A 67 -30.11 -0.72 -25.43
CA GLU A 67 -30.37 -0.22 -26.78
C GLU A 67 -29.22 -0.50 -27.77
N ASN A 68 -27.96 -0.50 -27.29
CA ASN A 68 -26.79 -0.51 -28.17
C ASN A 68 -26.03 -1.84 -28.19
N PHE A 69 -26.22 -2.71 -27.19
CA PHE A 69 -25.50 -3.97 -27.08
C PHE A 69 -26.43 -5.18 -27.03
N ILE A 70 -27.57 -5.10 -26.35
CA ILE A 70 -28.49 -6.24 -26.21
C ILE A 70 -29.32 -6.43 -27.50
N PRO A 71 -29.38 -7.64 -28.08
CA PRO A 71 -30.00 -7.86 -29.39
C PRO A 71 -31.49 -7.50 -29.48
N GLY A 72 -32.22 -7.64 -28.37
CA GLY A 72 -33.65 -7.33 -28.27
C GLY A 72 -33.94 -5.96 -27.67
N GLY A 73 -32.94 -5.11 -27.49
CA GLY A 73 -33.14 -3.77 -26.95
C GLY A 73 -33.58 -3.76 -25.48
N ILE A 74 -34.26 -2.68 -25.09
CA ILE A 74 -34.83 -2.52 -23.75
C ILE A 74 -35.90 -3.56 -23.43
N ASP A 75 -36.67 -4.01 -24.42
CA ASP A 75 -37.72 -5.02 -24.25
C ASP A 75 -37.17 -6.41 -23.86
N ALA A 76 -35.88 -6.64 -24.10
CA ALA A 76 -35.19 -7.86 -23.68
C ALA A 76 -34.70 -7.79 -22.23
N VAL A 77 -34.77 -6.64 -21.55
CA VAL A 77 -34.37 -6.52 -20.14
C VAL A 77 -35.51 -7.04 -19.26
N ALA A 78 -35.27 -8.18 -18.60
CA ALA A 78 -36.26 -8.83 -17.73
C ALA A 78 -36.49 -8.06 -16.42
N GLY A 79 -35.47 -7.32 -15.97
CA GLY A 79 -35.49 -6.54 -14.74
C GLY A 79 -34.08 -6.31 -14.20
N GLY A 80 -33.96 -5.42 -13.23
CA GLY A 80 -32.70 -5.17 -12.54
C GLY A 80 -32.90 -4.48 -11.20
N ASP A 81 -31.92 -4.68 -10.33
CA ASP A 81 -31.87 -4.14 -8.98
C ASP A 81 -30.69 -3.17 -8.86
N MET A 82 -30.94 -2.03 -8.21
CA MET A 82 -29.91 -1.07 -7.86
C MET A 82 -29.51 -1.27 -6.40
N ASN A 83 -28.28 -1.73 -6.19
CA ASN A 83 -27.75 -2.13 -4.89
C ASN A 83 -26.89 -0.98 -4.35
N PHE A 84 -27.35 -0.33 -3.28
CA PHE A 84 -26.64 0.74 -2.57
C PHE A 84 -26.16 0.29 -1.17
N ASP A 85 -26.48 -0.94 -0.79
CA ASP A 85 -26.21 -1.54 0.51
C ASP A 85 -24.92 -2.38 0.57
N GLU A 86 -24.28 -2.57 -0.58
CA GLU A 86 -23.04 -3.32 -0.74
C GLU A 86 -21.77 -2.44 -0.75
N SER A 87 -20.60 -3.06 -0.97
CA SER A 87 -19.30 -2.39 -0.96
C SER A 87 -19.16 -1.27 -1.99
N THR A 88 -19.74 -1.45 -3.17
CA THR A 88 -19.77 -0.43 -4.24
C THR A 88 -21.18 -0.32 -4.80
N PRO A 89 -21.79 0.88 -4.84
CA PRO A 89 -23.11 1.06 -5.44
C PRO A 89 -23.09 0.62 -6.90
N HIS A 90 -24.06 -0.19 -7.32
CA HIS A 90 -24.13 -0.72 -8.67
C HIS A 90 -25.55 -1.08 -9.07
N ILE A 91 -25.77 -1.28 -10.37
CA ILE A 91 -26.98 -1.91 -10.89
C ILE A 91 -26.61 -3.29 -11.42
N GLN A 92 -27.44 -4.27 -11.10
CA GLN A 92 -27.41 -5.59 -11.66
C GLN A 92 -28.71 -5.84 -12.41
N PHE A 93 -28.62 -6.14 -13.71
CA PHE A 93 -29.82 -6.39 -14.53
C PHE A 93 -29.64 -7.59 -15.45
N GLN A 94 -30.73 -8.30 -15.69
CA GLN A 94 -30.76 -9.47 -16.55
C GLN A 94 -31.44 -9.13 -17.87
N ALA A 95 -30.83 -9.59 -18.97
CA ALA A 95 -31.42 -9.44 -20.28
C ALA A 95 -31.34 -10.72 -21.11
N ASP A 96 -32.34 -10.90 -21.95
CA ASP A 96 -32.46 -12.03 -22.86
C ASP A 96 -31.61 -11.81 -24.11
N THR A 97 -31.14 -12.90 -24.71
CA THR A 97 -30.40 -12.88 -25.98
C THR A 97 -31.31 -13.11 -27.19
N PHE A 98 -32.62 -12.96 -26.99
CA PHE A 98 -33.61 -13.13 -28.03
C PHE A 98 -33.58 -11.98 -29.03
N SER A 99 -33.78 -12.33 -30.29
CA SER A 99 -33.91 -11.38 -31.39
C SER A 99 -34.88 -11.97 -32.43
N PRO A 100 -35.57 -11.14 -33.22
CA PRO A 100 -36.45 -11.61 -34.29
C PRO A 100 -35.73 -12.63 -35.18
N LYS A 101 -36.41 -13.73 -35.48
CA LYS A 101 -35.90 -14.77 -36.36
C LYS A 101 -35.85 -14.23 -37.80
N PRO A 102 -34.71 -14.29 -38.50
CA PRO A 102 -34.57 -13.68 -39.83
C PRO A 102 -35.58 -14.16 -40.86
N GLU A 103 -35.97 -15.45 -40.80
CA GLU A 103 -36.91 -16.04 -41.75
C GLU A 103 -38.38 -15.89 -41.33
N ASP A 104 -38.65 -15.48 -40.09
CA ASP A 104 -39.99 -15.37 -39.50
C ASP A 104 -39.96 -14.33 -38.37
N PRO A 105 -40.02 -13.02 -38.69
CA PRO A 105 -39.80 -11.94 -37.72
C PRO A 105 -40.77 -11.92 -36.54
N ASP A 106 -41.95 -12.54 -36.68
CA ASP A 106 -42.96 -12.66 -35.62
C ASP A 106 -42.56 -13.66 -34.53
N LYS A 107 -41.45 -14.40 -34.73
CA LYS A 107 -40.90 -15.34 -33.75
C LYS A 107 -39.56 -14.90 -33.24
N LEU A 108 -39.34 -15.06 -31.94
CA LEU A 108 -38.05 -14.85 -31.30
C LEU A 108 -37.16 -16.09 -31.45
N ARG A 109 -35.86 -15.86 -31.61
CA ARG A 109 -34.83 -16.89 -31.60
C ARG A 109 -33.69 -16.46 -30.67
N CYS A 110 -33.16 -17.41 -29.91
CA CYS A 110 -31.93 -17.23 -29.13
C CYS A 110 -30.76 -16.92 -30.07
N ARG A 111 -30.19 -15.72 -29.97
CA ARG A 111 -29.11 -15.21 -30.84
C ARG A 111 -28.04 -14.48 -30.04
N PRO A 112 -27.35 -15.16 -29.10
CA PRO A 112 -26.23 -14.58 -28.37
C PRO A 112 -25.07 -14.18 -29.30
N GLY A 113 -25.03 -14.73 -30.52
CA GLY A 113 -24.10 -14.31 -31.56
C GLY A 113 -24.15 -12.83 -31.93
N ILE A 114 -25.28 -12.14 -31.73
CA ILE A 114 -25.37 -10.71 -32.06
C ILE A 114 -24.52 -9.89 -31.10
N ALA A 115 -24.57 -10.15 -29.79
CA ALA A 115 -23.86 -9.39 -28.76
C ALA A 115 -22.53 -10.04 -28.34
N TYR A 116 -22.51 -11.35 -28.09
CA TYR A 116 -21.44 -12.03 -27.35
C TYR A 116 -20.50 -12.86 -28.21
N ASN A 117 -20.98 -13.39 -29.33
CA ASN A 117 -20.21 -14.28 -30.21
C ASN A 117 -20.12 -13.71 -31.65
N THR A 118 -19.72 -14.54 -32.60
CA THR A 118 -19.79 -14.23 -34.02
C THR A 118 -21.18 -14.52 -34.57
N ASP A 119 -21.71 -13.61 -35.38
CA ASP A 119 -22.98 -13.78 -36.09
C ASP A 119 -22.85 -13.24 -37.52
N THR A 120 -23.48 -13.93 -38.47
CA THR A 120 -23.39 -13.62 -39.90
C THR A 120 -24.01 -12.27 -40.26
N SER A 121 -24.93 -11.78 -39.45
CA SER A 121 -25.59 -10.48 -39.61
C SER A 121 -24.79 -9.30 -39.06
N VAL A 122 -23.81 -9.53 -38.18
CA VAL A 122 -23.01 -8.47 -37.55
C VAL A 122 -21.63 -8.38 -38.18
N ARG A 123 -21.42 -7.36 -39.02
CA ARG A 123 -20.20 -7.17 -39.83
C ARG A 123 -19.73 -5.73 -39.78
N TYR A 124 -18.43 -5.52 -39.95
CA TYR A 124 -17.88 -4.19 -40.11
C TYR A 124 -18.50 -3.50 -41.34
N THR A 125 -19.08 -2.33 -41.14
CA THR A 125 -19.72 -1.54 -42.21
C THR A 125 -18.72 -0.67 -42.97
N SER A 126 -17.59 -0.34 -42.35
CA SER A 126 -16.54 0.55 -42.86
C SER A 126 -15.13 0.08 -42.48
N GLY A 127 -14.11 0.78 -42.99
CA GLY A 127 -12.71 0.52 -42.66
C GLY A 127 -12.08 -0.70 -43.35
N PRO A 128 -10.83 -1.04 -43.01
CA PRO A 128 -10.06 -2.11 -43.67
C PRO A 128 -10.62 -3.52 -43.41
N LYS A 129 -11.51 -3.67 -42.43
CA LYS A 129 -12.20 -4.94 -42.12
C LYS A 129 -13.63 -5.01 -42.69
N LYS A 130 -14.06 -4.06 -43.53
CA LYS A 130 -15.42 -4.00 -44.11
C LYS A 130 -15.88 -5.37 -44.64
N GLY A 131 -17.10 -5.76 -44.27
CA GLY A 131 -17.72 -7.03 -44.67
C GLY A 131 -17.26 -8.25 -43.86
N LYS A 132 -16.20 -8.16 -43.05
CA LYS A 132 -15.83 -9.24 -42.11
C LYS A 132 -16.76 -9.25 -40.90
N GLN A 133 -16.99 -10.43 -40.34
CA GLN A 133 -17.76 -10.57 -39.09
C GLN A 133 -17.00 -9.93 -37.93
N ILE A 134 -17.73 -9.33 -37.00
CA ILE A 134 -17.16 -8.77 -35.77
C ILE A 134 -17.07 -9.90 -34.74
N SER A 135 -15.91 -10.06 -34.10
CA SER A 135 -15.72 -11.05 -33.02
C SER A 135 -16.43 -10.61 -31.75
N GLY A 136 -16.80 -11.56 -30.90
CA GLY A 136 -17.42 -11.30 -29.59
C GLY A 136 -16.60 -10.32 -28.74
N ASN A 137 -15.30 -10.57 -28.59
CA ASN A 137 -14.41 -9.70 -27.83
C ASN A 137 -14.39 -8.26 -28.34
N GLN A 138 -14.36 -8.06 -29.66
CA GLN A 138 -14.39 -6.71 -30.23
C GLN A 138 -15.71 -5.99 -29.91
N LYS A 139 -16.85 -6.69 -29.91
CA LYS A 139 -18.15 -6.11 -29.56
C LYS A 139 -18.18 -5.62 -28.12
N PHE A 140 -17.59 -6.37 -27.19
CA PHE A 140 -17.44 -5.93 -25.80
C PHE A 140 -16.55 -4.68 -25.68
N ILE A 141 -15.40 -4.66 -26.35
CA ILE A 141 -14.51 -3.50 -26.38
C ILE A 141 -15.25 -2.26 -26.93
N ASP A 142 -15.99 -2.44 -28.03
CA ASP A 142 -16.74 -1.35 -28.68
C ASP A 142 -17.90 -0.88 -27.79
N ALA A 143 -18.61 -1.79 -27.12
CA ALA A 143 -19.69 -1.46 -26.21
C ALA A 143 -19.19 -0.73 -24.95
N GLN A 144 -18.11 -1.19 -24.33
CA GLN A 144 -17.51 -0.50 -23.18
C GLN A 144 -17.01 0.90 -23.56
N ARG A 145 -16.37 1.04 -24.73
CA ARG A 145 -15.96 2.35 -25.26
C ARG A 145 -17.17 3.26 -25.50
N GLY A 146 -18.19 2.76 -26.19
CA GLY A 146 -19.39 3.53 -26.48
C GLY A 146 -20.14 3.98 -25.23
N LEU A 147 -20.21 3.13 -24.20
CA LEU A 147 -20.82 3.50 -22.92
C LEU A 147 -20.04 4.64 -22.25
N ARG A 148 -18.71 4.57 -22.21
CA ARG A 148 -17.88 5.65 -21.65
C ARG A 148 -18.06 6.97 -22.42
N GLU A 149 -18.05 6.91 -23.74
CA GLU A 149 -18.29 8.08 -24.60
C GLU A 149 -19.67 8.70 -24.35
N HIS A 150 -20.71 7.88 -24.25
CA HIS A 150 -22.08 8.31 -23.96
C HIS A 150 -22.20 8.97 -22.58
N MET A 151 -21.75 8.28 -21.53
CA MET A 151 -21.84 8.80 -20.16
C MET A 151 -21.01 10.08 -19.99
N HIS A 152 -19.83 10.16 -20.61
CA HIS A 152 -19.02 11.37 -20.64
C HIS A 152 -19.74 12.52 -21.38
N ALA A 153 -20.37 12.25 -22.51
CA ALA A 153 -21.12 13.26 -23.26
C ALA A 153 -22.32 13.83 -22.48
N LEU A 154 -22.92 13.02 -21.59
CA LEU A 154 -23.96 13.45 -20.65
C LEU A 154 -23.41 14.24 -19.44
N GLY A 155 -22.09 14.40 -19.34
CA GLY A 155 -21.43 15.16 -18.27
C GLY A 155 -21.11 14.36 -17.02
N TYR A 156 -21.25 13.03 -17.04
CA TYR A 156 -20.85 12.19 -15.90
C TYR A 156 -19.32 12.10 -15.79
N PRO A 157 -18.76 11.98 -14.58
CA PRO A 157 -17.32 11.95 -14.33
C PRO A 157 -16.72 10.57 -14.61
N VAL A 158 -16.76 10.15 -15.88
CA VAL A 158 -16.23 8.88 -16.41
C VAL A 158 -14.99 9.16 -17.25
N GLU A 159 -13.94 8.38 -17.05
CA GLU A 159 -12.70 8.47 -17.85
C GLU A 159 -12.95 7.92 -19.26
N LEU A 160 -12.49 8.61 -20.31
CA LEU A 160 -12.65 8.15 -21.70
C LEU A 160 -11.63 7.07 -22.07
N GLU A 161 -10.38 7.28 -21.64
CA GLU A 161 -9.29 6.37 -21.86
C GLU A 161 -9.28 5.29 -20.78
N VAL A 162 -8.82 4.11 -21.19
CA VAL A 162 -8.74 2.97 -20.31
C VAL A 162 -7.38 3.00 -19.62
N SER A 163 -7.34 2.71 -18.33
CA SER A 163 -6.07 2.72 -17.60
C SER A 163 -5.08 1.72 -18.21
N GLU A 164 -3.78 1.99 -18.06
CA GLU A 164 -2.71 1.10 -18.54
C GLU A 164 -2.80 -0.33 -17.98
N ARG A 165 -3.59 -0.54 -16.91
CA ARG A 165 -3.85 -1.83 -16.26
C ARG A 165 -5.11 -2.54 -16.76
N HIS A 166 -5.75 -2.08 -17.83
CA HIS A 166 -7.01 -2.66 -18.32
C HIS A 166 -6.96 -4.16 -18.64
N ASP A 167 -5.80 -4.65 -19.10
CA ASP A 167 -5.62 -6.05 -19.50
C ASP A 167 -5.20 -6.94 -18.31
N GLU A 168 -5.00 -6.36 -17.13
CA GLU A 168 -4.72 -7.09 -15.90
C GLU A 168 -6.05 -7.58 -15.30
N SER A 169 -6.53 -8.75 -15.76
CA SER A 169 -7.53 -9.49 -15.00
C SER A 169 -6.88 -10.02 -13.72
N LEU A 170 -6.80 -9.19 -12.68
CA LEU A 170 -6.40 -9.65 -11.37
C LEU A 170 -7.46 -10.65 -10.91
N ASN A 171 -7.05 -11.90 -10.68
CA ASN A 171 -7.83 -12.84 -9.89
C ASN A 171 -8.25 -12.12 -8.58
N LEU A 172 -9.46 -12.36 -8.09
CA LEU A 172 -10.03 -11.72 -6.89
C LEU A 172 -9.03 -11.72 -5.71
N ASP A 173 -8.30 -12.81 -5.55
CA ASP A 173 -7.26 -12.95 -4.51
C ASP A 173 -6.10 -11.97 -4.70
N ARG A 174 -5.64 -11.79 -5.95
CA ARG A 174 -4.57 -10.85 -6.30
C ARG A 174 -5.01 -9.39 -6.18
N TYR A 175 -6.25 -9.08 -6.54
CA TYR A 175 -6.81 -7.74 -6.34
C TYR A 175 -6.91 -7.40 -4.86
N THR A 176 -7.32 -8.36 -4.03
CA THR A 176 -7.39 -8.21 -2.57
C THR A 176 -6.01 -8.03 -1.96
N GLU A 177 -5.04 -8.88 -2.32
CA GLU A 177 -3.65 -8.80 -1.86
C GLU A 177 -2.99 -7.46 -2.25
N GLN A 178 -3.31 -6.92 -3.43
CA GLN A 178 -2.78 -5.65 -3.88
C GLN A 178 -3.40 -4.46 -3.15
N GLN A 179 -4.71 -4.47 -2.91
CA GLN A 179 -5.39 -3.48 -2.06
C GLN A 179 -4.83 -3.51 -0.63
N ASP A 180 -4.57 -4.70 -0.10
CA ASP A 180 -3.96 -4.86 1.22
C ASP A 180 -2.52 -4.31 1.25
N ARG A 181 -1.73 -4.53 0.19
CA ARG A 181 -0.39 -3.91 0.05
C ARG A 181 -0.44 -2.40 0.00
N GLU A 182 -1.33 -1.82 -0.80
CA GLU A 182 -1.47 -0.36 -0.88
C GLU A 182 -1.92 0.23 0.47
N ARG A 183 -2.80 -0.46 1.21
CA ARG A 183 -3.20 -0.06 2.56
C ARG A 183 -2.07 -0.18 3.58
N ASP A 184 -1.28 -1.25 3.53
CA ASP A 184 -0.11 -1.45 4.40
C ASP A 184 0.97 -0.38 4.15
N LEU A 185 1.13 0.05 2.90
CA LEU A 185 2.01 1.15 2.54
C LEU A 185 1.50 2.48 3.11
N ALA A 186 0.21 2.80 2.95
CA ALA A 186 -0.40 4.00 3.52
C ALA A 186 -0.29 4.03 5.05
N LYS A 187 -0.53 2.91 5.73
CA LYS A 187 -0.38 2.78 7.18
C LYS A 187 1.07 3.00 7.63
N ARG A 188 2.05 2.49 6.87
CA ARG A 188 3.48 2.75 7.13
C ARG A 188 3.84 4.21 6.95
N GLU A 189 3.27 4.90 5.96
CA GLU A 189 3.48 6.34 5.78
C GLU A 189 2.95 7.13 6.98
N ASP A 190 1.75 6.82 7.46
CA ASP A 190 1.18 7.42 8.67
C ASP A 190 2.04 7.15 9.91
N ASP A 191 2.51 5.91 10.11
CA ASP A 191 3.39 5.55 11.22
C ASP A 191 4.73 6.31 11.16
N VAL A 192 5.28 6.51 9.96
CA VAL A 192 6.48 7.32 9.75
C VAL A 192 6.21 8.79 10.08
N GLU A 193 5.05 9.33 9.71
CA GLU A 193 4.68 10.71 10.06
C GLU A 193 4.51 10.90 11.56
N VAL A 194 3.87 9.95 12.25
CA VAL A 194 3.74 9.95 13.72
C VAL A 194 5.11 9.89 14.39
N LYS A 195 6.01 9.01 13.93
CA LYS A 195 7.39 8.94 14.43
C LYS A 195 8.15 10.24 14.17
N LYS A 196 7.99 10.86 13.00
CA LYS A 196 8.60 12.16 12.69
C LYS A 196 8.10 13.26 13.64
N ARG A 197 6.80 13.30 13.95
CA ARG A 197 6.23 14.24 14.94
C ARG A 197 6.70 13.94 16.37
N SER A 198 6.98 12.68 16.71
CA SER A 198 7.58 12.32 18.00
C SER A 198 9.01 12.83 18.10
N VAL A 199 9.85 12.52 17.11
CA VAL A 199 11.25 12.99 17.05
C VAL A 199 11.33 14.52 17.08
N GLN A 200 10.40 15.22 16.41
CA GLN A 200 10.34 16.68 16.47
C GLN A 200 10.02 17.17 17.90
N ARG A 201 9.09 16.53 18.61
CA ARG A 201 8.81 16.89 20.01
C ARG A 201 10.01 16.64 20.93
N ASP A 202 10.73 15.55 20.72
CA ASP A 202 11.92 15.22 21.52
C ASP A 202 13.07 16.23 21.25
N MET A 203 13.22 16.66 19.99
CA MET A 203 14.12 17.74 19.59
C MET A 203 13.76 19.07 20.27
N ASP A 204 12.49 19.47 20.22
CA ASP A 204 12.00 20.72 20.81
C ASP A 204 12.17 20.71 22.35
N ALA A 205 11.93 19.57 23.00
CA ALA A 205 12.17 19.40 24.44
C ALA A 205 13.66 19.54 24.79
N THR A 206 14.55 18.94 23.99
CA THR A 206 16.01 19.05 24.17
C THR A 206 16.49 20.49 23.99
N GLU A 207 15.89 21.25 23.07
CA GLU A 207 16.18 22.66 22.87
C GLU A 207 15.75 23.50 24.08
N HIS A 208 14.54 23.26 24.60
CA HIS A 208 14.05 23.92 25.81
C HIS A 208 14.93 23.62 27.04
N ASP A 209 15.34 22.37 27.24
CA ASP A 209 16.25 22.00 28.35
C ASP A 209 17.61 22.69 28.23
N ARG A 210 18.12 22.84 27.00
CA ARG A 210 19.35 23.61 26.74
C ARG A 210 19.20 25.08 27.08
N GLU A 211 18.09 25.71 26.69
CA GLU A 211 17.82 27.11 27.02
C GLU A 211 17.69 27.30 28.54
N GLN A 212 17.04 26.38 29.23
CA GLN A 212 16.90 26.42 30.68
C GLN A 212 18.26 26.27 31.38
N ALA A 213 19.08 25.29 30.98
CA ALA A 213 20.43 25.13 31.51
C ALA A 213 21.31 26.36 31.26
N ALA A 214 21.15 27.05 30.12
CA ALA A 214 21.86 28.29 29.82
C ALA A 214 21.45 29.43 30.77
N LYS A 215 20.15 29.56 31.09
CA LYS A 215 19.65 30.53 32.08
C LYS A 215 20.16 30.23 33.48
N GLU A 216 20.09 28.99 33.92
CA GLU A 216 20.61 28.56 35.23
C GLU A 216 22.11 28.84 35.36
N LEU A 217 22.88 28.65 34.28
CA LEU A 217 24.30 29.01 34.23
C LEU A 217 24.54 30.52 34.36
N GLU A 218 23.70 31.35 33.72
CA GLU A 218 23.77 32.81 33.81
C GLU A 218 23.46 33.29 35.24
N GLU A 219 22.41 32.74 35.86
CA GLU A 219 22.06 33.02 37.25
C GLU A 219 23.17 32.61 38.22
N ALA A 220 23.78 31.43 38.02
CA ALA A 220 24.90 30.96 38.81
C ALA A 220 26.13 31.88 38.69
N LYS A 221 26.43 32.39 37.48
CA LYS A 221 27.50 33.38 37.28
C LYS A 221 27.21 34.69 38.02
N ALA A 222 26.00 35.21 37.91
CA ALA A 222 25.59 36.43 38.61
C ALA A 222 25.63 36.28 40.14
N ALA A 223 25.26 35.11 40.67
CA ALA A 223 25.38 34.80 42.09
C ALA A 223 26.85 34.76 42.54
N ASN A 224 27.74 34.20 41.72
CA ASN A 224 29.17 34.11 42.02
C ASN A 224 29.84 35.50 41.99
N GLU A 225 29.49 36.36 41.02
CA GLU A 225 29.95 37.76 40.99
C GLU A 225 29.51 38.54 42.24
N LYS A 226 28.25 38.36 42.67
CA LYS A 226 27.77 38.96 43.93
C LYS A 226 28.55 38.44 45.14
N ALA A 227 28.82 37.14 45.22
CA ALA A 227 29.60 36.55 46.31
C ALA A 227 31.04 37.09 46.34
N GLN A 228 31.67 37.26 45.17
CA GLN A 228 32.98 37.90 45.06
C GLN A 228 32.95 39.36 45.52
N GLY A 229 31.91 40.12 45.17
CA GLY A 229 31.73 41.50 45.66
C GLY A 229 31.60 41.57 47.19
N VAL A 230 30.87 40.64 47.81
CA VAL A 230 30.76 40.55 49.28
C VAL A 230 32.11 40.23 49.92
N LEU A 231 32.88 39.31 49.34
CA LEU A 231 34.23 38.97 49.82
C LEU A 231 35.19 40.16 49.74
N GLN A 232 35.19 40.89 48.61
CA GLN A 232 36.02 42.09 48.46
C GLN A 232 35.65 43.17 49.48
N HIS A 233 34.35 43.40 49.68
CA HIS A 233 33.89 44.37 50.69
C HIS A 233 34.26 43.94 52.12
N ALA A 234 34.19 42.65 52.43
CA ALA A 234 34.62 42.12 53.73
C ALA A 234 36.14 42.27 53.94
N GLU A 235 36.95 42.04 52.91
CA GLU A 235 38.41 42.27 52.96
C GLU A 235 38.75 43.75 53.15
N GLU A 236 38.07 44.66 52.44
CA GLU A 236 38.24 46.10 52.60
C GLU A 236 37.88 46.57 54.01
N GLN A 237 36.77 46.07 54.57
CA GLN A 237 36.38 46.36 55.96
C GLN A 237 37.39 45.81 56.96
N ALA A 238 37.88 44.58 56.76
CA ALA A 238 38.92 44.00 57.62
C ALA A 238 40.21 44.82 57.58
N ARG A 239 40.63 45.30 56.40
CA ARG A 239 41.79 46.21 56.26
C ARG A 239 41.56 47.54 56.95
N ALA A 240 40.40 48.16 56.78
CA ALA A 240 40.06 49.44 57.41
C ALA A 240 40.05 49.33 58.95
N VAL A 241 39.52 48.22 59.49
CA VAL A 241 39.56 47.96 60.94
C VAL A 241 40.99 47.73 61.41
N ALA A 242 41.79 46.95 60.69
CA ALA A 242 43.19 46.71 61.04
C ALA A 242 44.01 48.01 61.03
N GLU A 243 43.82 48.87 60.03
CA GLU A 243 44.51 50.16 59.92
C GLU A 243 44.08 51.12 61.05
N ARG A 244 42.79 51.16 61.39
CA ARG A 244 42.29 51.94 62.53
C ARG A 244 42.90 51.48 63.85
N VAL A 245 42.92 50.17 64.11
CA VAL A 245 43.51 49.60 65.33
C VAL A 245 45.01 49.90 65.42
N LEU A 246 45.73 49.80 64.30
CA LEU A 246 47.16 50.15 64.24
C LEU A 246 47.39 51.64 64.50
N LYS A 247 46.52 52.52 63.97
CA LYS A 247 46.58 53.96 64.20
C LYS A 247 46.28 54.32 65.65
N GLU A 248 45.22 53.77 66.23
CA GLU A 248 44.86 53.98 67.64
C GLU A 248 45.96 53.45 68.58
N ALA A 249 46.58 52.32 68.25
CA ALA A 249 47.72 51.79 69.00
C ALA A 249 48.95 52.70 68.92
N ARG A 250 49.24 53.28 67.74
CA ARG A 250 50.33 54.26 67.57
C ARG A 250 50.05 55.56 68.31
N GLU A 251 48.84 56.10 68.22
CA GLU A 251 48.44 57.32 68.94
C GLU A 251 48.51 57.12 70.45
N LYS A 252 48.06 55.96 70.97
CA LYS A 252 48.22 55.63 72.40
C LYS A 252 49.69 55.48 72.81
N ALA A 253 50.50 54.79 72.00
CA ALA A 253 51.93 54.66 72.27
C ALA A 253 52.66 56.01 72.21
N GLU A 254 52.24 56.92 71.34
CA GLU A 254 52.81 58.27 71.23
C GLU A 254 52.37 59.17 72.39
N GLN A 255 51.09 59.10 72.81
CA GLN A 255 50.58 59.76 74.00
C GLN A 255 51.28 59.24 75.28
N GLU A 256 51.46 57.93 75.41
CA GLU A 256 52.21 57.34 76.52
C GLU A 256 53.69 57.77 76.46
N ALA A 257 54.32 57.79 75.28
CA ALA A 257 55.70 58.25 75.14
C ALA A 257 55.86 59.76 75.41
N GLU A 258 54.85 60.57 75.11
CA GLU A 258 54.84 62.02 75.40
C GLU A 258 54.54 62.28 76.88
N GLN A 259 53.67 61.48 77.50
CA GLN A 259 53.42 61.49 78.94
C GLN A 259 54.69 61.08 79.71
N ILE A 260 55.38 60.02 79.26
CA ILE A 260 56.67 59.59 79.81
C ILE A 260 57.73 60.68 79.62
N ARG A 261 57.76 61.39 78.48
CA ARG A 261 58.69 62.51 78.25
C ARG A 261 58.37 63.73 79.11
N SER A 262 57.10 64.06 79.29
CA SER A 262 56.63 65.13 80.20
C SER A 262 56.99 64.80 81.65
N ASP A 263 56.74 63.56 82.07
CA ASP A 263 56.94 63.11 83.44
C ASP A 263 58.43 62.90 83.75
N ALA A 264 59.24 62.48 82.76
CA ALA A 264 60.70 62.47 82.86
C ALA A 264 61.30 63.89 82.91
N ARG A 265 60.67 64.88 82.25
CA ARG A 265 61.11 66.29 82.28
C ARG A 265 60.77 66.95 83.61
N LYS A 266 59.58 66.66 84.17
CA LYS A 266 59.20 67.04 85.54
C LYS A 266 60.04 66.31 86.59
N GLY A 267 60.37 65.04 86.34
CA GLY A 267 61.26 64.23 87.18
C GLY A 267 62.69 64.78 87.21
N ALA A 268 63.27 65.14 86.06
CA ALA A 268 64.60 65.72 85.97
C ALA A 268 64.72 67.11 86.62
N GLU A 269 63.65 67.92 86.62
CA GLU A 269 63.59 69.21 87.34
C GLU A 269 63.43 69.05 88.86
N GLN A 270 62.88 67.93 89.34
CA GLN A 270 62.79 67.61 90.78
C GLN A 270 64.00 66.80 91.30
N GLU A 271 64.64 65.96 90.48
CA GLU A 271 65.82 65.14 90.85
C GLU A 271 67.10 65.97 91.02
N LEU A 272 67.17 67.19 90.48
CA LEU A 272 68.23 68.16 90.82
C LEU A 272 68.03 68.79 92.21
N GLY A 273 66.85 68.65 92.83
CA GLY A 273 66.52 69.26 94.12
C GLY A 273 66.52 68.30 95.32
N LEU A 274 66.54 66.98 95.10
CA LEU A 274 66.33 65.99 96.17
C LEU A 274 67.34 64.82 96.12
N ALA A 275 68.51 65.04 95.53
CA ALA A 275 69.69 64.17 95.70
C ALA A 275 70.41 64.37 97.05
N GLU A 276 69.84 65.16 97.96
CA GLU A 276 70.33 65.41 99.33
C GLU A 276 69.23 65.11 100.36
N ALA A 277 68.74 63.88 100.42
CA ALA A 277 68.29 63.27 101.68
C ALA A 277 67.93 61.80 101.43
N GLN A 278 68.93 60.95 101.65
CA GLN A 278 68.81 59.67 102.37
C GLN A 278 67.62 58.79 101.96
N ALA A 279 67.90 57.79 101.12
CA ALA A 279 68.32 56.46 101.55
C ALA A 279 67.14 55.59 102.01
N ASP A 280 67.07 54.43 101.36
CA ASP A 280 66.67 53.14 101.93
C ASP A 280 65.37 53.09 102.73
N GLU A 281 64.28 52.75 102.04
CA GLU A 281 63.49 51.55 102.34
C GLU A 281 62.29 51.52 101.39
N LEU A 282 61.86 50.32 100.97
CA LEU A 282 60.61 50.03 100.23
C LEU A 282 60.69 49.98 98.70
N LEU A 283 61.76 49.38 98.17
CA LEU A 283 61.76 48.73 96.85
C LEU A 283 61.61 47.20 96.96
N GLU A 284 60.72 46.74 97.86
CA GLU A 284 60.39 45.32 98.01
C GLU A 284 58.87 45.09 98.06
N ARG A 285 58.09 45.79 97.22
CA ARG A 285 56.65 45.49 97.08
C ARG A 285 55.95 45.93 95.79
N ALA A 286 56.67 46.48 94.81
CA ALA A 286 56.04 47.00 93.58
C ALA A 286 56.16 46.07 92.35
N GLU A 287 57.10 45.12 92.33
CA GLU A 287 57.28 44.22 91.17
C GLU A 287 56.42 42.93 91.23
N GLU A 288 55.84 42.59 92.38
CA GLU A 288 55.16 41.30 92.56
C GLU A 288 53.71 41.28 92.02
N THR A 289 53.02 42.43 91.94
CA THR A 289 51.60 42.46 91.52
C THR A 289 51.39 42.75 90.02
N ALA A 290 52.37 43.38 89.35
CA ALA A 290 52.26 43.72 87.93
C ALA A 290 52.58 42.53 87.00
N ARG A 291 53.48 41.62 87.40
CA ARG A 291 53.84 40.43 86.61
C ARG A 291 52.82 39.30 86.70
N SER A 292 52.16 39.08 87.85
CA SER A 292 51.20 37.97 88.04
C SER A 292 49.88 38.16 87.27
N LYS A 293 49.33 39.37 87.20
CA LYS A 293 48.05 39.61 86.48
C LYS A 293 48.20 39.69 84.96
N ALA A 294 49.36 40.13 84.46
CA ALA A 294 49.63 40.16 83.02
C ALA A 294 49.89 38.76 82.43
N SER A 295 50.50 37.84 83.20
CA SER A 295 50.73 36.47 82.74
C SER A 295 49.46 35.62 82.72
N GLU A 296 48.54 35.81 83.67
CA GLU A 296 47.28 35.05 83.75
C GLU A 296 46.33 35.36 82.59
N ILE A 297 46.18 36.64 82.21
CA ILE A 297 45.31 37.05 81.09
C ILE A 297 45.88 36.56 79.75
N THR A 298 47.19 36.63 79.58
CA THR A 298 47.87 36.20 78.35
C THR A 298 47.86 34.67 78.21
N ALA A 299 47.97 33.92 79.31
CA ALA A 299 47.89 32.47 79.31
C ALA A 299 46.46 31.94 79.05
N ALA A 300 45.45 32.59 79.63
CA ALA A 300 44.04 32.24 79.40
C ALA A 300 43.63 32.47 77.94
N ALA A 301 43.99 33.62 77.36
CA ALA A 301 43.69 33.92 75.95
C ALA A 301 44.38 32.95 74.97
N ARG A 302 45.60 32.49 75.31
CA ARG A 302 46.33 31.49 74.49
C ARG A 302 45.68 30.11 74.55
N SER A 303 45.26 29.70 75.74
CA SER A 303 44.58 28.41 75.95
C SER A 303 43.22 28.37 75.27
N GLU A 304 42.43 29.45 75.31
CA GLU A 304 41.17 29.54 74.56
C GLU A 304 41.41 29.51 73.05
N ALA A 305 42.39 30.26 72.55
CA ALA A 305 42.73 30.26 71.12
C ALA A 305 43.15 28.87 70.62
N GLU A 306 43.98 28.14 71.37
CA GLU A 306 44.38 26.75 71.07
C GLU A 306 43.23 25.75 71.13
N THR A 307 42.27 25.98 72.02
CA THR A 307 41.08 25.12 72.13
C THR A 307 40.15 25.31 70.92
N ILE A 308 39.98 26.56 70.47
CA ILE A 308 39.17 26.90 69.30
C ILE A 308 39.80 26.35 68.02
N THR A 309 41.12 26.48 67.82
CA THR A 309 41.79 25.88 66.65
C THR A 309 41.72 24.36 66.66
N ARG A 310 41.88 23.71 67.82
CA ARG A 310 41.74 22.25 67.92
C ARG A 310 40.32 21.78 67.58
N GLN A 311 39.30 22.48 68.07
CA GLN A 311 37.91 22.17 67.74
C GLN A 311 37.60 22.39 66.25
N ALA A 312 38.15 23.44 65.64
CA ALA A 312 38.02 23.70 64.21
C ALA A 312 38.71 22.62 63.35
N ASP A 313 39.90 22.17 63.74
CA ASP A 313 40.62 21.09 63.05
C ASP A 313 39.93 19.73 63.21
N GLU A 314 39.37 19.43 64.39
CA GLU A 314 38.57 18.22 64.62
C GLU A 314 37.28 18.23 63.78
N ALA A 315 36.58 19.37 63.72
CA ALA A 315 35.39 19.52 62.87
C ALA A 315 35.72 19.37 61.37
N ARG A 316 36.85 19.93 60.92
CA ARG A 316 37.32 19.80 59.53
C ARG A 316 37.64 18.34 59.19
N LYS A 317 38.36 17.62 60.05
CA LYS A 317 38.68 16.20 59.85
C LYS A 317 37.43 15.32 59.83
N GLN A 318 36.42 15.66 60.62
CA GLN A 318 35.16 14.93 60.62
C GLN A 318 34.39 15.17 59.31
N ALA A 319 34.26 16.43 58.88
CA ALA A 319 33.62 16.76 57.60
C ALA A 319 34.33 16.10 56.40
N GLU A 320 35.66 15.97 56.45
CA GLU A 320 36.45 15.32 55.40
C GLU A 320 36.18 13.80 55.33
N ARG A 321 36.04 13.14 56.49
CA ARG A 321 35.63 11.71 56.56
C ARG A 321 34.20 11.51 56.08
N ASP A 322 33.28 12.34 56.51
CA ASP A 322 31.87 12.24 56.10
C ASP A 322 31.74 12.45 54.59
N ALA A 323 32.50 13.40 54.01
CA ALA A 323 32.56 13.60 52.56
C ALA A 323 33.22 12.45 51.79
N GLU A 324 34.15 11.73 52.40
CA GLU A 324 34.76 10.52 51.81
C GLU A 324 33.78 9.33 51.84
N THR A 325 33.05 9.15 52.93
CA THR A 325 31.99 8.12 53.04
C THR A 325 30.88 8.34 52.02
N ILE A 326 30.36 9.57 51.91
CA ILE A 326 29.32 9.90 50.93
C ILE A 326 29.79 9.64 49.50
N ARG A 327 31.05 9.97 49.19
CA ARG A 327 31.62 9.70 47.85
C ARG A 327 31.74 8.21 47.57
N SER A 328 32.23 7.42 48.53
CA SER A 328 32.37 5.98 48.36
C SER A 328 31.00 5.31 48.15
N GLU A 329 30.00 5.66 48.95
CA GLU A 329 28.65 5.11 48.84
C GLU A 329 28.00 5.47 47.50
N ALA A 330 28.11 6.73 47.07
CA ALA A 330 27.61 7.17 45.77
C ALA A 330 28.31 6.46 44.60
N GLN A 331 29.61 6.15 44.73
CA GLN A 331 30.38 5.46 43.71
C GLN A 331 29.99 3.98 43.61
N ASP A 332 29.82 3.31 44.75
CA ASP A 332 29.38 1.90 44.82
C ASP A 332 27.95 1.73 44.28
N GLU A 333 27.05 2.69 44.55
CA GLU A 333 25.68 2.65 44.05
C GLU A 333 25.64 2.90 42.54
N ALA A 334 26.39 3.89 42.04
CA ALA A 334 26.52 4.13 40.61
C ALA A 334 27.11 2.92 39.86
N GLU A 335 28.06 2.19 40.46
CA GLU A 335 28.64 0.99 39.86
C GLU A 335 27.62 -0.16 39.76
N ARG A 336 26.81 -0.38 40.81
CA ARG A 336 25.74 -1.39 40.81
C ARG A 336 24.63 -1.08 39.80
N GLU A 337 24.22 0.18 39.70
CA GLU A 337 23.26 0.62 38.69
C GLU A 337 23.81 0.42 37.28
N ALA A 338 25.07 0.82 37.05
CA ALA A 338 25.72 0.62 35.75
C ALA A 338 25.90 -0.86 35.38
N GLU A 339 26.14 -1.75 36.35
CA GLU A 339 26.18 -3.20 36.12
C GLU A 339 24.79 -3.75 35.77
N THR A 340 23.75 -3.33 36.49
CA THR A 340 22.35 -3.72 36.23
C THR A 340 21.93 -3.32 34.83
N ILE A 341 22.11 -2.05 34.46
CA ILE A 341 21.79 -1.51 33.13
C ILE A 341 22.54 -2.27 32.03
N ARG A 342 23.83 -2.58 32.23
CA ARG A 342 24.62 -3.35 31.26
C ARG A 342 24.10 -4.78 31.10
N SER A 343 23.72 -5.42 32.20
CA SER A 343 23.19 -6.80 32.18
C SER A 343 21.84 -6.88 31.46
N GLU A 344 20.95 -5.91 31.71
CA GLU A 344 19.64 -5.81 31.07
C GLU A 344 19.79 -5.51 29.58
N ALA A 345 20.62 -4.52 29.21
CA ALA A 345 20.89 -4.19 27.82
C ALA A 345 21.49 -5.38 27.03
N THR A 346 22.34 -6.19 27.67
CA THR A 346 22.90 -7.40 27.07
C THR A 346 21.81 -8.45 26.84
N ARG A 347 20.96 -8.68 27.84
CA ARG A 347 19.86 -9.65 27.76
C ARG A 347 18.84 -9.26 26.68
N ASP A 348 18.48 -7.99 26.60
CA ASP A 348 17.58 -7.47 25.56
C ASP A 348 18.20 -7.59 24.16
N ALA A 349 19.49 -7.32 24.02
CA ALA A 349 20.20 -7.53 22.77
C ALA A 349 20.24 -9.01 22.34
N GLU A 350 20.39 -9.93 23.29
CA GLU A 350 20.34 -11.37 23.03
C GLU A 350 18.94 -11.84 22.63
N ASN A 351 17.90 -11.38 23.34
CA ASN A 351 16.50 -11.68 23.00
C ASN A 351 16.17 -11.19 21.59
N THR A 352 16.52 -9.93 21.28
CA THR A 352 16.29 -9.34 19.94
C THR A 352 16.99 -10.15 18.85
N ARG A 353 18.23 -10.60 19.09
CA ARG A 353 18.97 -11.45 18.14
C ARG A 353 18.35 -12.84 17.99
N SER A 354 17.83 -13.41 19.07
CA SER A 354 17.14 -14.69 19.08
C SER A 354 15.86 -14.63 18.24
N GLU A 355 15.02 -13.64 18.49
CA GLU A 355 13.78 -13.39 17.74
C GLU A 355 14.07 -13.16 16.27
N ALA A 356 14.99 -12.25 15.93
CA ALA A 356 15.38 -11.99 14.55
C ALA A 356 15.91 -13.25 13.82
N ARG A 357 16.56 -14.18 14.52
CA ARG A 357 17.00 -15.46 13.95
C ARG A 357 15.84 -16.43 13.71
N SER A 358 14.87 -16.47 14.64
CA SER A 358 13.65 -17.27 14.47
C SER A 358 12.88 -16.79 13.25
N ASP A 359 12.58 -15.49 13.19
CA ASP A 359 11.86 -14.87 12.09
C ASP A 359 12.55 -15.10 10.74
N ALA A 360 13.88 -14.96 10.70
CA ALA A 360 14.65 -15.22 9.48
C ALA A 360 14.60 -16.69 9.04
N THR A 361 14.39 -17.63 9.96
CA THR A 361 14.22 -19.05 9.65
C THR A 361 12.82 -19.30 9.11
N ASP A 362 11.79 -18.77 9.77
CA ASP A 362 10.40 -18.88 9.35
C ASP A 362 10.18 -18.29 7.94
N ILE A 363 10.78 -17.13 7.65
CA ILE A 363 10.74 -16.51 6.33
C ILE A 363 11.39 -17.42 5.27
N ARG A 364 12.51 -18.08 5.58
CA ARG A 364 13.18 -18.98 4.63
C ARG A 364 12.35 -20.23 4.36
N ASP A 365 11.74 -20.80 5.39
CA ASP A 365 10.92 -22.00 5.25
C ASP A 365 9.62 -21.70 4.48
N ALA A 366 9.00 -20.55 4.74
CA ALA A 366 7.86 -20.05 3.95
C ALA A 366 8.24 -19.84 2.47
N ALA A 367 9.34 -19.12 2.21
CA ALA A 367 9.81 -18.88 0.84
C ALA A 367 10.13 -20.19 0.09
N ARG A 368 10.67 -21.19 0.79
CA ARG A 368 10.91 -22.52 0.23
C ARG A 368 9.60 -23.22 -0.11
N SER A 369 8.62 -23.20 0.80
CA SER A 369 7.31 -23.82 0.58
C SER A 369 6.58 -23.20 -0.62
N GLU A 370 6.60 -21.87 -0.73
CA GLU A 370 6.06 -21.14 -1.88
C GLU A 370 6.75 -21.53 -3.19
N ALA A 371 8.09 -21.60 -3.20
CA ALA A 371 8.85 -22.01 -4.37
C ALA A 371 8.50 -23.45 -4.82
N GLU A 372 8.33 -24.37 -3.86
CA GLU A 372 7.89 -25.74 -4.14
C GLU A 372 6.46 -25.78 -4.71
N GLN A 373 5.56 -24.94 -4.21
CA GLN A 373 4.19 -24.83 -4.72
C GLN A 373 4.15 -24.27 -6.15
N VAL A 374 4.89 -23.19 -6.42
CA VAL A 374 5.00 -22.59 -7.76
C VAL A 374 5.56 -23.60 -8.77
N ALA A 375 6.52 -24.44 -8.35
CA ALA A 375 7.05 -25.49 -9.21
C ALA A 375 6.00 -26.56 -9.56
N ARG A 376 5.14 -26.95 -8.59
CA ARG A 376 4.02 -27.87 -8.84
C ARG A 376 2.98 -27.27 -9.77
N ASP A 377 2.60 -26.03 -9.54
CA ASP A 377 1.59 -25.34 -10.36
C ASP A 377 2.08 -25.18 -11.79
N ARG A 378 3.36 -24.84 -11.98
CA ARG A 378 3.97 -24.77 -13.30
C ARG A 378 3.95 -26.12 -14.01
N ALA A 379 4.29 -27.21 -13.32
CA ALA A 379 4.24 -28.56 -13.90
C ALA A 379 2.81 -28.97 -14.29
N ALA A 380 1.80 -28.59 -13.49
CA ALA A 380 0.39 -28.82 -13.81
C ALA A 380 -0.04 -28.06 -15.07
N LEU A 381 0.32 -26.77 -15.17
CA LEU A 381 0.02 -25.94 -16.34
C LEU A 381 0.70 -26.45 -17.61
N ASP A 382 1.96 -26.90 -17.52
CA ASP A 382 2.67 -27.49 -18.65
C ASP A 382 1.96 -28.77 -19.13
N SER A 383 1.45 -29.62 -18.20
CA SER A 383 0.68 -30.81 -18.54
C SER A 383 -0.68 -30.48 -19.20
N GLU A 384 -1.41 -29.48 -18.69
CA GLU A 384 -2.66 -29.01 -19.30
C GLU A 384 -2.44 -28.45 -20.71
N ARG A 385 -1.34 -27.71 -20.90
CA ARG A 385 -0.96 -27.16 -22.21
C ARG A 385 -0.68 -28.28 -23.21
N GLU A 386 0.04 -29.32 -22.81
CA GLU A 386 0.30 -30.48 -23.66
C GLU A 386 -1.00 -31.19 -24.05
N ALA A 387 -1.91 -31.39 -23.09
CA ALA A 387 -3.22 -31.99 -23.36
C ALA A 387 -4.05 -31.15 -24.36
N PHE A 388 -4.04 -29.82 -24.20
CA PHE A 388 -4.71 -28.90 -25.10
C PHE A 388 -4.10 -28.94 -26.52
N ASP A 389 -2.77 -28.99 -26.64
CA ASP A 389 -2.10 -29.10 -27.94
C ASP A 389 -2.43 -30.42 -28.65
N VAL A 390 -2.58 -31.52 -27.92
CA VAL A 390 -3.06 -32.81 -28.46
C VAL A 390 -4.50 -32.69 -28.96
N GLU A 391 -5.41 -32.12 -28.16
CA GLU A 391 -6.81 -31.94 -28.56
C GLU A 391 -6.92 -31.03 -29.80
N LYS A 392 -6.13 -29.96 -29.84
CA LYS A 392 -6.07 -29.03 -30.99
C LYS A 392 -5.61 -29.74 -32.26
N ARG A 393 -4.58 -30.60 -32.19
CA ARG A 393 -4.15 -31.39 -33.35
C ARG A 393 -5.25 -32.33 -33.83
N ALA A 394 -5.85 -33.10 -32.92
CA ALA A 394 -6.95 -34.01 -33.25
C ALA A 394 -8.15 -33.28 -33.87
N PHE A 395 -8.48 -32.09 -33.36
CA PHE A 395 -9.55 -31.26 -33.92
C PHE A 395 -9.21 -30.76 -35.33
N THR A 396 -7.95 -30.35 -35.55
CA THR A 396 -7.47 -29.88 -36.86
C THR A 396 -7.51 -30.99 -37.90
N GLU A 397 -7.01 -32.18 -37.55
CA GLU A 397 -7.08 -33.39 -38.40
C GLU A 397 -8.53 -33.76 -38.72
N SER A 398 -9.45 -33.67 -37.74
CA SER A 398 -10.88 -33.92 -37.95
C SER A 398 -11.51 -32.91 -38.92
N LEU A 399 -11.12 -31.63 -38.84
CA LEU A 399 -11.58 -30.61 -39.77
C LEU A 399 -11.06 -30.83 -41.19
N GLU A 400 -9.78 -31.17 -41.34
CA GLU A 400 -9.19 -31.47 -42.64
C GLU A 400 -9.85 -32.70 -43.29
N ALA A 401 -10.10 -33.76 -42.51
CA ALA A 401 -10.82 -34.94 -42.98
C ALA A 401 -12.25 -34.60 -43.45
N ARG A 402 -12.98 -33.75 -42.70
CA ARG A 402 -14.32 -33.27 -43.11
C ARG A 402 -14.28 -32.43 -44.36
N ARG A 403 -13.27 -31.56 -44.50
CA ARG A 403 -13.08 -30.72 -45.68
C ARG A 403 -12.79 -31.57 -46.92
N ALA A 404 -11.86 -32.53 -46.82
CA ALA A 404 -11.54 -33.46 -47.90
C ALA A 404 -12.78 -34.27 -48.34
N ALA A 405 -13.56 -34.77 -47.37
CA ALA A 405 -14.81 -35.47 -47.68
C ALA A 405 -15.84 -34.58 -48.40
N ALA A 406 -15.96 -33.31 -48.00
CA ALA A 406 -16.86 -32.36 -48.66
C ALA A 406 -16.38 -31.98 -50.07
N GLU A 407 -15.07 -31.84 -50.29
CA GLU A 407 -14.49 -31.58 -51.61
C GLU A 407 -14.73 -32.74 -52.59
N GLU A 408 -14.59 -33.99 -52.12
CA GLU A 408 -14.92 -35.19 -52.92
C GLU A 408 -16.41 -35.30 -53.24
N GLU A 409 -17.29 -35.00 -52.27
CA GLU A 409 -18.74 -34.97 -52.53
C GLU A 409 -19.12 -33.89 -53.55
N ALA A 410 -18.51 -32.71 -53.46
CA ALA A 410 -18.70 -31.64 -54.42
C ALA A 410 -18.23 -32.07 -55.83
N LYS A 411 -17.12 -32.78 -55.94
CA LYS A 411 -16.62 -33.31 -57.21
C LYS A 411 -17.62 -34.27 -57.87
N ILE A 412 -18.19 -35.22 -57.10
CA ILE A 412 -19.22 -36.15 -57.61
C ILE A 412 -20.45 -35.38 -58.12
N ILE A 413 -20.90 -34.36 -57.38
CA ILE A 413 -22.04 -33.53 -57.78
C ILE A 413 -21.75 -32.79 -59.09
N ILE A 414 -20.54 -32.23 -59.22
CA ILE A 414 -20.11 -31.52 -60.43
C ILE A 414 -20.01 -32.48 -61.62
N GLU A 415 -19.41 -33.65 -61.46
CA GLU A 415 -19.31 -34.68 -62.51
C GLU A 415 -20.69 -35.10 -63.02
N GLU A 416 -21.62 -35.44 -62.13
CA GLU A 416 -23.00 -35.83 -62.50
C GLU A 416 -23.77 -34.68 -63.17
N ALA A 417 -23.53 -33.44 -62.74
CA ALA A 417 -24.13 -32.28 -63.36
C ALA A 417 -23.59 -32.04 -64.78
N VAL A 418 -22.30 -32.25 -65.01
CA VAL A 418 -21.65 -32.12 -66.33
C VAL A 418 -22.14 -33.22 -67.27
N GLU A 419 -22.17 -34.48 -66.84
CA GLU A 419 -22.69 -35.60 -67.64
C GLU A 419 -24.16 -35.37 -68.02
N SER A 420 -24.97 -34.93 -67.06
CA SER A 420 -26.38 -34.65 -67.33
C SER A 420 -26.58 -33.46 -68.27
N LEU A 421 -25.71 -32.44 -68.22
CA LEU A 421 -25.73 -31.34 -69.19
C LEU A 421 -25.30 -31.79 -70.60
N GLN A 422 -24.35 -32.72 -70.71
CA GLN A 422 -23.94 -33.31 -71.97
C GLN A 422 -25.06 -34.17 -72.58
N ASP A 423 -25.78 -34.94 -71.78
CA ASP A 423 -26.94 -35.71 -72.22
C ASP A 423 -28.05 -34.81 -72.76
N ILE A 424 -28.37 -33.70 -72.07
CA ILE A 424 -29.32 -32.69 -72.56
C ILE A 424 -28.85 -32.15 -73.92
N SER A 425 -27.57 -31.76 -74.02
CA SER A 425 -26.99 -31.15 -75.23
C SER A 425 -26.99 -32.10 -76.44
N ASN A 426 -26.66 -33.38 -76.24
CA ASN A 426 -26.62 -34.36 -77.33
C ASN A 426 -28.00 -34.63 -77.89
N VAL A 427 -29.04 -34.69 -77.04
CA VAL A 427 -30.40 -34.94 -77.52
C VAL A 427 -31.04 -33.67 -78.11
N ASP A 428 -30.67 -32.48 -77.63
CA ASP A 428 -31.07 -31.23 -78.29
C ASP A 428 -30.44 -31.07 -79.67
N GLN A 429 -29.22 -31.59 -79.89
CA GLN A 429 -28.63 -31.70 -81.24
C GLN A 429 -29.42 -32.66 -82.15
N ASP A 430 -29.83 -33.83 -81.63
CA ASP A 430 -30.67 -34.78 -82.39
C ASP A 430 -32.06 -34.19 -82.72
N PHE A 431 -32.61 -33.32 -81.87
CA PHE A 431 -33.92 -32.69 -82.08
C PHE A 431 -33.85 -31.46 -82.99
N LEU A 432 -32.74 -30.71 -82.97
CA LEU A 432 -32.49 -29.58 -83.89
C LEU A 432 -32.33 -30.02 -85.36
N GLN A 433 -32.19 -31.33 -85.63
CA GLN A 433 -32.21 -31.88 -86.98
C GLN A 433 -33.61 -31.91 -87.61
N ILE A 434 -34.68 -31.60 -86.86
CA ILE A 434 -36.08 -31.65 -87.33
C ILE A 434 -36.80 -30.30 -87.05
N GLU A 435 -36.76 -29.42 -88.06
CA GLU A 435 -37.74 -28.37 -88.38
C GLU A 435 -38.36 -27.53 -87.24
N LEU A 436 -37.61 -26.56 -86.68
CA LEU A 436 -38.14 -25.59 -85.68
C LEU A 436 -38.30 -24.14 -86.17
N ASP A 437 -38.18 -23.87 -87.48
CA ASP A 437 -38.26 -22.51 -88.02
C ASP A 437 -39.57 -22.15 -88.76
N ARG A 438 -40.61 -23.00 -88.72
CA ARG A 438 -41.88 -22.73 -89.45
C ARG A 438 -43.15 -22.56 -88.63
N ASP A 439 -43.14 -22.75 -87.30
CA ASP A 439 -44.35 -22.63 -86.48
C ASP A 439 -44.08 -22.08 -85.05
N PRO A 440 -44.64 -20.91 -84.67
CA PRO A 440 -44.51 -20.34 -83.33
C PRO A 440 -45.07 -21.21 -82.19
N GLU A 441 -46.12 -21.99 -82.45
CA GLU A 441 -46.76 -22.83 -81.43
C GLU A 441 -45.89 -24.06 -81.10
N MET A 442 -45.23 -24.63 -82.11
CA MET A 442 -44.24 -25.70 -81.95
C MET A 442 -43.01 -25.22 -81.15
N LYS A 443 -42.57 -23.98 -81.35
CA LYS A 443 -41.46 -23.38 -80.59
C LYS A 443 -41.79 -23.23 -79.10
N GLN A 444 -43.04 -22.90 -78.76
CA GLN A 444 -43.47 -22.77 -77.38
C GLN A 444 -43.62 -24.13 -76.70
N ARG A 445 -44.23 -25.12 -77.39
CA ARG A 445 -44.31 -26.50 -76.89
C ARG A 445 -42.93 -27.14 -76.73
N TYR A 446 -41.99 -26.85 -77.62
CA TYR A 446 -40.60 -27.29 -77.48
C TYR A 446 -39.95 -26.68 -76.24
N ARG A 447 -40.10 -25.37 -76.00
CA ARG A 447 -39.58 -24.71 -74.78
C ARG A 447 -40.13 -25.32 -73.50
N GLU A 448 -41.44 -25.56 -73.42
CA GLU A 448 -42.07 -26.18 -72.24
C GLU A 448 -41.58 -27.62 -72.05
N THR A 449 -41.42 -28.38 -73.14
CA THR A 449 -40.91 -29.75 -73.12
C THR A 449 -39.44 -29.81 -72.69
N VAL A 450 -38.60 -28.89 -73.19
CA VAL A 450 -37.19 -28.77 -72.80
C VAL A 450 -37.10 -28.39 -71.32
N ILE A 451 -37.89 -27.43 -70.83
CA ILE A 451 -37.89 -27.04 -69.41
C ILE A 451 -38.29 -28.21 -68.51
N ASP A 452 -39.39 -28.90 -68.80
CA ASP A 452 -39.84 -30.06 -68.03
C ASP A 452 -38.80 -31.19 -68.07
N ARG A 453 -38.18 -31.42 -69.23
CA ARG A 453 -37.11 -32.41 -69.38
C ARG A 453 -35.86 -32.03 -68.59
N THR A 454 -35.36 -30.80 -68.70
CA THR A 454 -34.22 -30.30 -67.93
C THR A 454 -34.48 -30.43 -66.43
N GLN A 455 -35.71 -30.17 -65.97
CA GLN A 455 -36.09 -30.37 -64.58
C GLN A 455 -36.07 -31.85 -64.16
N ARG A 456 -36.58 -32.76 -65.01
CA ARG A 456 -36.54 -34.21 -64.75
C ARG A 456 -35.12 -34.76 -64.75
N GLU A 457 -34.28 -34.36 -65.70
CA GLU A 457 -32.90 -34.80 -65.79
C GLU A 457 -32.04 -34.21 -64.66
N SER A 458 -32.26 -32.94 -64.28
CA SER A 458 -31.64 -32.35 -63.08
C SER A 458 -32.04 -33.09 -61.80
N ALA A 459 -33.31 -33.48 -61.67
CA ALA A 459 -33.76 -34.28 -60.53
C ALA A 459 -33.17 -35.69 -60.53
N ALA A 460 -33.02 -36.32 -61.70
CA ALA A 460 -32.37 -37.63 -61.85
C ALA A 460 -30.88 -37.56 -61.53
N ALA A 461 -30.17 -36.54 -62.01
CA ALA A 461 -28.76 -36.27 -61.72
C ALA A 461 -28.52 -36.12 -60.21
N ARG A 462 -29.38 -35.35 -59.53
CA ARG A 462 -29.33 -35.20 -58.07
C ARG A 462 -29.50 -36.52 -57.34
N ARG A 463 -30.41 -37.39 -57.81
CA ARG A 463 -30.62 -38.73 -57.21
C ARG A 463 -29.40 -39.63 -57.44
N ARG A 464 -28.84 -39.66 -58.67
CA ARG A 464 -27.61 -40.42 -58.97
C ARG A 464 -26.42 -39.96 -58.14
N ALA A 465 -26.22 -38.64 -58.02
CA ALA A 465 -25.20 -38.06 -57.16
C ALA A 465 -25.38 -38.49 -55.69
N GLN A 466 -26.61 -38.42 -55.16
CA GLN A 466 -26.91 -38.85 -53.79
C GLN A 466 -26.65 -40.34 -53.57
N GLU A 467 -27.00 -41.19 -54.54
CA GLU A 467 -26.74 -42.64 -54.47
C GLU A 467 -25.24 -42.96 -54.55
N ARG A 468 -24.49 -42.31 -55.43
CA ARG A 468 -23.03 -42.45 -55.53
C ARG A 468 -22.33 -41.98 -54.25
N ILE A 469 -22.76 -40.85 -53.68
CA ILE A 469 -22.26 -40.36 -52.38
C ILE A 469 -22.56 -41.39 -51.28
N LYS A 470 -23.77 -41.96 -51.25
CA LYS A 470 -24.16 -42.96 -50.24
C LYS A 470 -23.34 -44.25 -50.38
N GLN A 471 -23.16 -44.76 -51.59
CA GLN A 471 -22.33 -45.95 -51.85
C GLN A 471 -20.87 -45.71 -51.48
N ARG A 472 -20.31 -44.55 -51.83
CA ARG A 472 -18.94 -44.18 -51.46
C ARG A 472 -18.76 -44.06 -49.94
N ARG A 473 -19.69 -43.41 -49.24
CA ARG A 473 -19.69 -43.34 -47.76
C ARG A 473 -19.77 -44.74 -47.13
N GLN A 474 -20.49 -45.67 -47.75
CA GLN A 474 -20.59 -47.06 -47.28
C GLN A 474 -19.27 -47.84 -47.51
N GLN A 475 -18.62 -47.67 -48.67
CA GLN A 475 -17.31 -48.26 -48.96
C GLN A 475 -16.20 -47.70 -48.06
N GLN A 476 -16.23 -46.40 -47.77
CA GLN A 476 -15.28 -45.75 -46.86
C GLN A 476 -15.41 -46.29 -45.44
N ARG A 477 -16.65 -46.41 -44.94
CA ARG A 477 -16.93 -47.02 -43.61
C ARG A 477 -16.52 -48.49 -43.51
N GLN A 478 -16.53 -49.25 -44.62
CA GLN A 478 -16.01 -50.61 -44.66
C GLN A 478 -14.47 -50.62 -44.59
N ARG A 479 -13.80 -49.76 -45.36
CA ARG A 479 -12.34 -49.61 -45.30
C ARG A 479 -11.84 -49.16 -43.93
N ASP A 480 -12.52 -48.22 -43.28
CA ASP A 480 -12.16 -47.75 -41.94
C ASP A 480 -12.38 -48.86 -40.87
N ARG A 481 -13.26 -49.83 -41.13
CA ARG A 481 -13.49 -51.00 -40.27
C ARG A 481 -12.44 -52.09 -40.47
N ASP A 482 -12.07 -52.35 -41.72
CA ASP A 482 -11.13 -53.42 -42.08
C ASP A 482 -9.67 -52.99 -41.86
N GLY A 483 -9.35 -51.69 -42.00
CA GLY A 483 -8.04 -51.11 -41.68
C GLY A 483 -7.72 -51.01 -40.18
N GLY A 484 -8.68 -51.29 -39.31
CA GLY A 484 -8.47 -51.41 -37.85
C GLY A 484 -8.06 -52.82 -37.38
N MET A 485 -7.89 -53.78 -38.31
CA MET A 485 -7.45 -55.16 -38.02
C MET A 485 -6.00 -55.45 -38.46
N GLU A 486 -5.18 -54.42 -38.68
CA GLU A 486 -3.71 -54.55 -38.75
C GLU A 486 -3.06 -53.63 -37.70
N LEU A 487 -3.10 -54.05 -36.44
CA LEU A 487 -2.08 -53.78 -35.42
C LEU A 487 -2.04 -54.96 -34.45
#